data_AF-Q4TCK5-F1
#
_entry.id   AF-Q4TCK5-F1
#
_cell.length_a   1.000
_cell.length_b   1.000
_cell.length_c   1.000
_cell.angle_alpha   90.00
_cell.angle_beta   90.00
_cell.angle_gamma   90.00
#
_symmetry.space_group_name_H-M   'P 1'
#
loop_
_entity.id
_entity.type
_entity.pdbx_description
1 polymer ?
#
loop_
_entity_poly.entity_id
_entity_poly.type
_entity_poly.pdbx_seq_one_letter_code
_entity_poly.pdbx_strand_id
1 'polypeptide(L)'
;CRIMSQRRGIHVDQSDLLCKKGCGYYGNAAWHGLCSKCWREEYQRVRQKQIQDDWALAEKLQREEEAAYAISHGAQAQAQATASLPSLGPFSKFEEKKTNEKTRKVTTVKKFFSTSSSRTLKKETQEGRTVSPSVHRHSSFEADQVSKDFMDFLKSLHKPGREIHKQCRVFIMNVSSKKELQADEMSECVQDFYQNMAERLTGHFKGSSESVEQVMDQVEKYIMSRLYKTAFCPETTDDERKDLAIQKRIRALHWVTIQMLCVPIDEDIPEVSDKVVNAITDVIEMDSKKVPQDKLGCIKRCCKHIFGAIRSTKNEPASADDFLPALIYIVLKANPPRLQSNIQYITRYCNPSRLMTGEEAYYFTNL
;
A
#
# COMPACT_ATOMS: atom_id res chain seq x y z
N CYS A 1 -50.88 0.20 49.24
CA CYS A 1 -50.57 1.24 48.23
C CYS A 1 -49.94 0.61 47.00
N ARG A 2 -50.64 0.61 45.85
CA ARG A 2 -50.08 0.22 44.54
C ARG A 2 -49.23 1.38 44.01
N ILE A 3 -47.96 1.15 43.72
CA ILE A 3 -47.10 2.10 43.00
C ILE A 3 -47.34 1.87 41.51
N MET A 4 -47.91 2.87 40.82
CA MET A 4 -48.09 2.86 39.36
C MET A 4 -46.77 3.20 38.66
N SER A 5 -46.27 2.29 37.83
CA SER A 5 -45.14 2.53 36.93
C SER A 5 -45.62 3.29 35.69
N GLN A 6 -45.39 4.60 35.62
CA GLN A 6 -45.53 5.37 34.38
C GLN A 6 -44.40 5.01 33.40
N ARG A 7 -44.75 4.33 32.30
CA ARG A 7 -43.86 4.17 31.14
C ARG A 7 -43.77 5.51 30.41
N ARG A 8 -42.58 6.13 30.38
CA ARG A 8 -42.30 7.27 29.50
C ARG A 8 -42.14 6.74 28.07
N GLY A 9 -43.15 6.92 27.24
CA GLY A 9 -43.06 6.65 25.80
C GLY A 9 -42.28 7.76 25.10
N ILE A 10 -41.41 7.40 24.17
CA ILE A 10 -40.76 8.35 23.26
C ILE A 10 -41.83 8.79 22.26
N HIS A 11 -42.24 10.06 22.32
CA HIS A 11 -43.10 10.67 21.31
C HIS A 11 -42.21 11.27 20.22
N VAL A 12 -42.29 10.72 19.00
CA VAL A 12 -41.64 11.27 17.80
C VAL A 12 -42.77 11.72 16.88
N ASP A 13 -42.77 13.00 16.51
CA ASP A 13 -43.77 13.55 15.60
C ASP A 13 -43.56 12.95 14.20
N GLN A 14 -44.64 12.62 13.50
CA GLN A 14 -44.57 12.02 12.18
C GLN A 14 -43.91 12.97 11.16
N SER A 15 -43.98 14.29 11.38
CA SER A 15 -43.27 15.28 10.56
C SER A 15 -41.75 15.14 10.65
N ASP A 16 -41.21 14.69 11.79
CA ASP A 16 -39.76 14.58 12.03
C ASP A 16 -39.12 13.38 11.31
N LEU A 17 -39.96 12.45 10.85
CA LEU A 17 -39.54 11.27 10.10
C LEU A 17 -39.58 11.50 8.57
N LEU A 18 -40.21 12.58 8.12
CA LEU A 18 -40.38 12.84 6.69
C LEU A 18 -39.14 13.49 6.08
N CYS A 19 -38.98 13.26 4.78
CA CYS A 19 -37.92 13.84 3.98
C CYS A 19 -37.97 15.36 4.06
N LYS A 20 -36.83 15.99 4.37
CA LYS A 20 -36.69 17.46 4.47
C LYS A 20 -37.07 18.22 3.20
N LYS A 21 -37.09 17.57 2.02
CA LYS A 21 -37.60 18.17 0.77
C LYS A 21 -39.13 18.14 0.65
N GLY A 22 -39.86 17.64 1.65
CA GLY A 22 -41.33 17.63 1.66
C GLY A 22 -41.97 16.72 0.64
N CYS A 23 -41.23 15.74 0.10
CA CYS A 23 -41.70 14.89 -1.00
C CYS A 23 -42.64 13.75 -0.58
N GLY A 24 -43.09 13.71 0.68
CA GLY A 24 -44.01 12.70 1.21
C GLY A 24 -43.39 11.34 1.56
N TYR A 25 -42.09 11.15 1.37
CA TYR A 25 -41.35 9.94 1.74
C TYR A 25 -40.58 10.13 3.05
N TYR A 26 -40.27 9.04 3.74
CA TYR A 26 -39.46 9.08 4.96
C TYR A 26 -37.98 9.42 4.67
N GLY A 27 -37.45 10.34 5.45
CA GLY A 27 -36.03 10.68 5.46
C GLY A 27 -35.30 9.93 6.58
N ASN A 28 -33.97 9.86 6.51
CA ASN A 28 -33.18 9.32 7.61
C ASN A 28 -31.95 10.19 7.88
N ALA A 29 -31.39 10.05 9.09
CA ALA A 29 -30.24 10.85 9.51
C ALA A 29 -28.98 10.60 8.65
N ALA A 30 -28.81 9.39 8.12
CA ALA A 30 -27.66 9.03 7.28
C ALA A 30 -27.65 9.79 5.94
N TRP A 31 -28.80 10.22 5.45
CA TRP A 31 -28.95 11.07 4.26
C TRP A 31 -29.36 12.49 4.62
N HIS A 32 -28.92 12.99 5.78
CA HIS A 32 -29.19 14.34 6.30
C HIS A 32 -30.69 14.70 6.41
N GLY A 33 -31.55 13.70 6.57
CA GLY A 33 -33.01 13.84 6.61
C GLY A 33 -33.67 13.79 5.24
N LEU A 34 -32.96 13.40 4.17
CA LEU A 34 -33.53 13.19 2.84
C LEU A 34 -33.95 11.72 2.65
N CYS A 35 -34.95 11.49 1.80
CA CYS A 35 -35.27 10.15 1.32
C CYS A 35 -34.25 9.72 0.26
N SER A 36 -34.23 8.43 -0.07
CA SER A 36 -33.30 7.82 -1.04
C SER A 36 -33.31 8.51 -2.41
N LYS A 37 -34.48 8.93 -2.89
CA LYS A 37 -34.65 9.62 -4.17
C LYS A 37 -34.05 11.02 -4.14
N CYS A 38 -34.46 11.84 -3.17
CA CYS A 38 -33.98 13.20 -3.01
C CYS A 38 -32.48 13.27 -2.67
N TRP A 39 -31.97 12.26 -1.95
CA TRP A 39 -30.54 12.09 -1.69
C TRP A 39 -29.75 11.85 -2.97
N ARG A 40 -30.21 10.91 -3.82
CA ARG A 40 -29.55 10.59 -5.08
C ARG A 40 -29.47 11.79 -6.02
N GLU A 41 -30.55 12.55 -6.13
CA GLU A 41 -30.62 13.77 -6.95
C GLU A 41 -29.65 14.85 -6.44
N GLU A 42 -29.61 15.11 -5.13
CA GLU A 42 -28.68 16.09 -4.56
C GLU A 42 -27.22 15.64 -4.69
N TYR A 43 -26.95 14.37 -4.41
CA TYR A 43 -25.63 13.79 -4.53
C TYR A 43 -25.10 13.85 -5.96
N GLN A 44 -25.94 13.54 -6.96
CA GLN A 44 -25.57 13.69 -8.37
C GLN A 44 -25.25 15.14 -8.74
N ARG A 45 -26.04 16.10 -8.25
CA ARG A 45 -25.82 17.53 -8.50
C ARG A 45 -24.52 18.04 -7.88
N VAL A 46 -24.25 17.69 -6.62
CA VAL A 46 -22.99 18.04 -5.92
C VAL A 46 -21.80 17.40 -6.62
N ARG A 47 -21.91 16.13 -7.03
CA ARG A 47 -20.85 15.43 -7.76
C ARG A 47 -20.57 16.05 -9.13
N GLN A 48 -21.60 16.43 -9.89
CA GLN A 48 -21.42 17.11 -11.18
C GLN A 48 -20.76 18.47 -11.02
N LYS A 49 -21.12 19.23 -9.98
CA LYS A 49 -20.46 20.51 -9.68
C LYS A 49 -18.98 20.31 -9.33
N GLN A 50 -18.65 19.32 -8.50
CA GLN A 50 -17.26 18.99 -8.16
C GLN A 50 -16.43 18.66 -9.42
N ILE A 51 -16.98 17.86 -10.34
CA ILE A 51 -16.31 17.52 -11.60
C ILE A 51 -16.05 18.77 -12.46
N GLN A 52 -16.99 19.72 -12.49
CA GLN A 52 -16.81 20.98 -13.22
C GLN A 52 -15.74 21.86 -12.58
N ASP A 53 -15.73 21.96 -11.25
CA ASP A 53 -14.75 22.73 -10.50
C ASP A 53 -13.33 22.14 -10.67
N ASP A 54 -13.20 20.81 -10.64
CA ASP A 54 -11.93 20.08 -10.86
C ASP A 54 -11.41 20.28 -12.30
N TRP A 55 -12.31 20.26 -13.29
CA TRP A 55 -11.95 20.52 -14.70
C TRP A 55 -11.44 21.95 -14.91
N ALA A 56 -12.12 22.93 -14.32
CA ALA A 56 -11.70 24.33 -14.38
C ALA A 56 -10.34 24.57 -13.71
N LEU A 57 -10.07 23.86 -12.61
CA LEU A 57 -8.78 23.91 -11.92
C LEU A 57 -7.65 23.30 -12.77
N ALA A 58 -7.91 22.15 -13.41
CA ALA A 58 -6.96 21.51 -14.32
C ALA A 58 -6.60 22.42 -15.51
N GLU A 59 -7.59 23.06 -16.12
CA GLU A 59 -7.36 24.01 -17.22
C GLU A 59 -6.52 25.22 -16.78
N LYS A 60 -6.71 25.70 -15.55
CA LYS A 60 -5.91 26.79 -15.00
C LYS A 60 -4.46 26.38 -14.77
N LEU A 61 -4.22 25.21 -14.16
CA LEU A 61 -2.88 24.69 -13.89
C LEU A 61 -2.11 24.46 -15.20
N GLN A 62 -2.76 23.91 -16.22
CA GLN A 62 -2.14 23.69 -17.51
C GLN A 62 -1.73 25.02 -18.19
N ARG A 63 -2.57 26.05 -18.07
CA ARG A 63 -2.26 27.39 -18.60
C ARG A 63 -1.09 28.05 -17.83
N GLU A 64 -0.96 27.80 -16.53
CA GLU A 64 0.19 28.25 -15.73
C GLU A 64 1.48 27.49 -16.09
N GLU A 65 1.40 26.19 -16.35
CA GLU A 65 2.52 25.35 -16.80
C GLU A 65 3.03 25.78 -18.19
N GLU A 66 2.12 26.00 -19.13
CA GLU A 66 2.45 26.53 -20.47
C GLU A 66 3.09 27.91 -20.40
N ALA A 67 2.61 28.79 -19.50
CA ALA A 67 3.21 30.11 -19.28
C ALA A 67 4.61 30.00 -18.65
N ALA A 68 4.81 29.12 -17.68
CA ALA A 68 6.12 28.86 -17.08
C ALA A 68 7.11 28.29 -18.10
N TYR A 69 6.65 27.38 -18.95
CA TYR A 69 7.43 26.82 -20.06
C TYR A 69 7.82 27.90 -21.07
N ALA A 70 6.88 28.77 -21.47
CA ALA A 70 7.15 29.88 -22.38
C ALA A 70 8.15 30.90 -21.80
N ILE A 71 8.10 31.18 -20.48
CA ILE A 71 9.07 32.05 -19.80
C ILE A 71 10.46 31.43 -19.80
N SER A 72 10.57 30.11 -19.59
CA SER A 72 11.85 29.39 -19.57
C SER A 72 12.54 29.35 -20.95
N HIS A 73 11.76 29.30 -22.04
CA HIS A 73 12.26 29.31 -23.42
C HIS A 73 12.42 30.72 -24.02
N GLY A 74 11.67 31.72 -23.53
CA GLY A 74 11.78 33.12 -23.97
C GLY A 74 13.06 33.83 -23.49
N ALA A 75 13.65 33.37 -22.37
CA ALA A 75 14.87 33.96 -21.81
C ALA A 75 16.15 33.68 -22.63
N GLN A 76 16.13 32.76 -23.60
CA GLN A 76 17.26 32.49 -24.50
C GLN A 76 17.20 33.23 -25.85
N ALA A 77 16.12 33.96 -26.16
CA ALA A 77 15.91 34.57 -27.48
C ALA A 77 16.25 36.08 -27.57
N GLN A 78 16.77 36.71 -26.52
CA GLN A 78 16.99 38.17 -26.50
C GLN A 78 18.46 38.62 -26.45
N ALA A 79 19.38 37.81 -26.97
CA ALA A 79 20.77 38.19 -27.15
C ALA A 79 21.34 37.74 -28.51
N GLN A 80 20.65 38.03 -29.62
CA GLN A 80 21.27 38.08 -30.96
C GLN A 80 20.31 38.74 -31.95
N ALA A 81 20.33 40.07 -32.00
CA ALA A 81 19.72 40.85 -33.07
C ALA A 81 20.76 41.82 -33.62
N THR A 82 21.56 41.36 -34.58
CA THR A 82 22.09 42.19 -35.69
C THR A 82 22.58 41.28 -36.81
N ALA A 83 21.93 41.43 -37.98
CA ALA A 83 22.44 41.28 -39.36
C ALA A 83 21.67 40.30 -40.29
N SER A 84 20.80 40.91 -41.12
CA SER A 84 20.56 40.72 -42.58
C SER A 84 20.21 39.33 -43.19
N LEU A 85 19.03 39.32 -43.84
CA LEU A 85 18.42 38.40 -44.84
C LEU A 85 19.23 38.20 -46.17
N PRO A 86 18.84 37.36 -47.19
CA PRO A 86 17.58 36.57 -47.37
C PRO A 86 17.67 35.11 -47.95
N SER A 87 16.58 34.33 -47.73
CA SER A 87 15.87 33.41 -48.68
C SER A 87 16.55 32.16 -49.31
N LEU A 88 16.00 30.95 -49.05
CA LEU A 88 15.41 29.98 -50.03
C LEU A 88 15.21 28.56 -49.46
N GLY A 89 14.00 27.98 -49.64
CA GLY A 89 13.78 26.56 -49.99
C GLY A 89 13.60 25.49 -48.88
N PRO A 90 12.59 24.60 -48.96
CA PRO A 90 12.37 23.50 -48.02
C PRO A 90 12.87 22.16 -48.59
N PHE A 91 13.62 21.32 -47.87
CA PHE A 91 13.61 19.86 -48.12
C PHE A 91 14.20 19.01 -46.98
N SER A 92 13.51 17.88 -46.83
CA SER A 92 13.66 16.68 -46.01
C SER A 92 15.06 16.04 -45.83
N LYS A 93 15.10 15.15 -44.81
CA LYS A 93 15.94 13.96 -44.58
C LYS A 93 17.18 14.07 -43.69
N PHE A 94 17.08 13.32 -42.59
CA PHE A 94 18.01 12.27 -42.13
C PHE A 94 19.41 12.71 -41.67
N GLU A 95 19.71 12.47 -40.41
CA GLU A 95 20.64 11.43 -39.92
C GLU A 95 21.23 11.86 -38.56
N GLU A 96 20.82 11.18 -37.49
CA GLU A 96 21.27 11.46 -36.13
C GLU A 96 22.49 10.60 -35.81
N LYS A 97 23.69 11.21 -35.78
CA LYS A 97 24.78 10.67 -34.96
C LYS A 97 25.89 11.68 -34.64
N LYS A 98 26.14 11.71 -33.32
CA LYS A 98 27.43 11.84 -32.61
C LYS A 98 28.08 13.22 -32.41
N THR A 99 28.31 13.46 -31.11
CA THR A 99 29.53 14.04 -30.47
C THR A 99 29.86 15.50 -30.76
N ASN A 100 30.00 16.33 -29.73
CA ASN A 100 31.20 16.42 -28.87
C ASN A 100 31.14 17.67 -27.96
N GLU A 101 31.43 17.45 -26.68
CA GLU A 101 32.23 18.25 -25.74
C GLU A 101 32.64 19.71 -26.08
N LYS A 102 32.39 20.66 -25.14
CA LYS A 102 33.40 21.51 -24.42
C LYS A 102 32.69 22.63 -23.63
N THR A 103 32.65 22.56 -22.30
CA THR A 103 33.56 23.15 -21.29
C THR A 103 33.65 24.68 -21.21
N ARG A 104 33.36 25.21 -19.99
CA ARG A 104 34.08 26.28 -19.25
C ARG A 104 33.52 26.27 -17.78
N LYS A 105 34.23 25.80 -16.73
CA LYS A 105 35.36 26.39 -15.93
C LYS A 105 34.90 27.66 -15.16
N VAL A 106 35.09 27.92 -13.84
CA VAL A 106 35.88 27.41 -12.67
C VAL A 106 35.21 27.96 -11.37
N THR A 107 35.23 27.36 -10.16
CA THR A 107 36.22 27.51 -9.05
C THR A 107 35.69 26.70 -7.85
N THR A 108 36.21 25.51 -7.50
CA THR A 108 37.40 25.17 -6.67
C THR A 108 37.46 25.82 -5.28
N VAL A 109 37.19 25.04 -4.22
CA VAL A 109 38.16 24.75 -3.15
C VAL A 109 37.98 23.30 -2.69
N LYS A 110 39.11 22.59 -2.56
CA LYS A 110 39.24 21.16 -2.27
C LYS A 110 39.70 20.96 -0.82
N LYS A 111 39.22 19.85 -0.24
CA LYS A 111 39.89 18.93 0.72
C LYS A 111 40.12 19.42 2.15
N PHE A 112 39.71 18.60 3.12
CA PHE A 112 40.64 17.73 3.87
C PHE A 112 39.95 16.41 4.25
N PHE A 113 40.52 15.29 3.81
CA PHE A 113 40.40 13.98 4.47
C PHE A 113 41.77 13.69 5.07
N SER A 114 41.83 13.24 6.32
CA SER A 114 42.75 12.18 6.72
C SER A 114 42.30 11.49 8.00
N THR A 115 42.55 10.18 8.00
CA THR A 115 42.36 9.14 9.00
C THR A 115 43.44 9.18 10.10
N SER A 116 43.11 8.72 11.32
CA SER A 116 43.64 7.44 11.88
C SER A 116 43.51 7.31 13.41
N SER A 117 43.05 6.12 13.82
CA SER A 117 43.37 5.27 14.99
C SER A 117 43.52 5.77 16.44
N SER A 118 42.74 5.07 17.29
CA SER A 118 43.07 4.40 18.57
C SER A 118 43.53 5.21 19.79
N ARG A 119 42.76 5.10 20.89
CA ARG A 119 43.28 4.87 22.25
C ARG A 119 42.19 4.32 23.20
N THR A 120 42.62 3.38 24.03
CA THR A 120 41.89 2.60 25.04
C THR A 120 41.99 3.20 26.45
N LEU A 121 41.18 2.64 27.39
CA LEU A 121 41.15 2.77 28.88
C LEU A 121 40.23 3.90 29.42
N LYS A 122 39.36 3.72 30.43
CA LYS A 122 39.29 2.77 31.56
C LYS A 122 37.84 2.64 32.13
N LYS A 123 37.67 1.66 33.01
CA LYS A 123 36.47 1.04 33.62
C LYS A 123 36.12 1.64 35.00
N GLU A 124 34.84 1.55 35.41
CA GLU A 124 34.21 1.54 36.78
C GLU A 124 32.91 2.39 36.78
N THR A 125 31.74 2.07 37.37
CA THR A 125 31.19 0.95 38.17
C THR A 125 29.66 0.96 38.02
N GLN A 126 29.03 -0.21 38.23
CA GLN A 126 27.59 -0.50 38.15
C GLN A 126 26.74 0.22 39.20
N GLU A 127 25.49 0.55 38.85
CA GLU A 127 24.34 0.41 39.73
C GLU A 127 23.07 0.08 38.91
N GLY A 128 22.19 -0.71 39.51
CA GLY A 128 21.32 -1.65 38.83
C GLY A 128 20.00 -1.07 38.29
N ARG A 129 19.60 -1.58 37.12
CA ARG A 129 18.19 -1.61 36.73
C ARG A 129 17.93 -2.83 35.85
N THR A 130 16.99 -3.64 36.30
CA THR A 130 16.51 -4.87 35.66
C THR A 130 16.18 -4.64 34.19
N VAL A 131 16.95 -5.24 33.30
CA VAL A 131 16.70 -5.21 31.85
C VAL A 131 15.66 -6.26 31.53
N SER A 132 14.42 -5.84 31.30
CA SER A 132 13.43 -6.65 30.58
C SER A 132 13.97 -6.95 29.17
N PRO A 133 13.83 -8.17 28.62
CA PRO A 133 14.29 -8.47 27.27
C PRO A 133 13.39 -7.74 26.27
N SER A 134 13.84 -6.59 25.77
CA SER A 134 13.06 -5.72 24.88
C SER A 134 13.09 -6.22 23.44
N VAL A 135 11.89 -6.30 22.85
CA VAL A 135 11.53 -6.60 21.45
C VAL A 135 12.42 -5.92 20.40
N HIS A 136 13.09 -4.82 20.74
CA HIS A 136 14.09 -4.17 19.87
C HIS A 136 15.28 -5.07 19.48
N ARG A 137 15.71 -5.98 20.36
CA ARG A 137 16.82 -6.91 20.06
C ARG A 137 16.44 -7.93 18.98
N HIS A 138 15.20 -8.42 19.01
CA HIS A 138 14.67 -9.36 18.01
C HIS A 138 14.47 -8.71 16.63
N SER A 139 13.98 -7.46 16.60
CA SER A 139 13.81 -6.73 15.33
C SER A 139 15.12 -6.49 14.57
N SER A 140 16.24 -6.26 15.28
CA SER A 140 17.56 -6.15 14.63
C SER A 140 17.99 -7.49 14.08
N PHE A 141 17.84 -8.56 14.87
CA PHE A 141 18.28 -9.90 14.51
C PHE A 141 17.59 -10.42 13.24
N GLU A 142 16.28 -10.24 13.11
CA GLU A 142 15.54 -10.64 11.89
C GLU A 142 15.99 -9.84 10.65
N ALA A 143 16.15 -8.53 10.77
CA ALA A 143 16.62 -7.69 9.66
C ALA A 143 18.06 -8.03 9.25
N ASP A 144 18.91 -8.37 10.24
CA ASP A 144 20.28 -8.82 10.01
C ASP A 144 20.30 -10.20 9.34
N GLN A 145 19.40 -11.10 9.72
CA GLN A 145 19.26 -12.40 9.07
C GLN A 145 18.78 -12.25 7.62
N VAL A 146 17.73 -11.46 7.37
CA VAL A 146 17.26 -11.14 6.01
C VAL A 146 18.39 -10.55 5.17
N SER A 147 19.26 -9.73 5.76
CA SER A 147 20.41 -9.15 5.07
C SER A 147 21.46 -10.19 4.70
N LYS A 148 21.72 -11.17 5.57
CA LYS A 148 22.62 -12.29 5.28
C LYS A 148 22.07 -13.15 4.16
N ASP A 149 20.81 -13.57 4.28
CA ASP A 149 20.13 -14.40 3.29
C ASP A 149 20.11 -13.71 1.91
N PHE A 150 19.83 -12.40 1.89
CA PHE A 150 19.86 -11.59 0.67
C PHE A 150 21.26 -11.53 0.05
N MET A 151 22.30 -11.26 0.87
CA MET A 151 23.67 -11.27 0.38
C MET A 151 24.10 -12.64 -0.15
N ASP A 152 23.71 -13.72 0.54
CA ASP A 152 24.02 -15.09 0.14
C ASP A 152 23.33 -15.47 -1.17
N PHE A 153 22.06 -15.10 -1.35
CA PHE A 153 21.36 -15.23 -2.62
C PHE A 153 22.08 -14.47 -3.74
N LEU A 154 22.45 -13.21 -3.51
CA LEU A 154 23.10 -12.37 -4.52
C LEU A 154 24.51 -12.83 -4.88
N LYS A 155 25.19 -13.62 -4.04
CA LYS A 155 26.48 -14.24 -4.39
C LYS A 155 26.35 -15.18 -5.59
N SER A 156 25.21 -15.88 -5.73
CA SER A 156 24.94 -16.76 -6.87
C SER A 156 24.87 -15.99 -8.21
N LEU A 157 24.51 -14.70 -8.15
CA LEU A 157 24.39 -13.81 -9.31
C LEU A 157 25.67 -13.02 -9.60
N HIS A 158 26.76 -13.24 -8.86
CA HIS A 158 28.07 -12.61 -9.06
C HIS A 158 28.08 -11.08 -9.23
N LYS A 159 28.37 -10.56 -10.45
CA LYS A 159 28.52 -9.13 -10.73
C LYS A 159 27.18 -8.37 -10.61
N PRO A 160 26.08 -8.82 -11.25
CA PRO A 160 24.73 -8.29 -11.04
C PRO A 160 24.32 -8.19 -9.58
N GLY A 161 24.60 -9.24 -8.80
CA GLY A 161 24.21 -9.29 -7.39
C GLY A 161 24.77 -8.14 -6.57
N ARG A 162 26.05 -7.79 -6.78
CA ARG A 162 26.68 -6.66 -6.07
C ARG A 162 26.04 -5.32 -6.39
N GLU A 163 25.66 -5.10 -7.64
CA GLU A 163 25.04 -3.85 -8.07
C GLU A 163 23.61 -3.73 -7.55
N ILE A 164 22.83 -4.81 -7.58
CA ILE A 164 21.48 -4.88 -6.99
C ILE A 164 21.52 -4.53 -5.50
N HIS A 165 22.43 -5.15 -4.74
CA HIS A 165 22.59 -4.85 -3.31
C HIS A 165 22.93 -3.38 -3.06
N LYS A 166 23.85 -2.82 -3.85
CA LYS A 166 24.25 -1.41 -3.73
C LYS A 166 23.07 -0.49 -3.99
N GLN A 167 22.29 -0.74 -5.04
CA GLN A 167 21.10 0.06 -5.37
C GLN A 167 20.04 -0.03 -4.27
N CYS A 168 19.74 -1.23 -3.77
CA CYS A 168 18.82 -1.41 -2.64
C CYS A 168 19.29 -0.62 -1.41
N ARG A 169 20.57 -0.68 -1.06
CA ARG A 169 21.13 0.04 0.09
C ARG A 169 21.04 1.56 -0.09
N VAL A 170 21.38 2.08 -1.27
CA VAL A 170 21.30 3.51 -1.58
C VAL A 170 19.84 3.98 -1.53
N PHE A 171 18.92 3.20 -2.08
CA PHE A 171 17.49 3.47 -2.04
C PHE A 171 16.98 3.57 -0.59
N ILE A 172 17.26 2.56 0.25
CA ILE A 172 16.84 2.55 1.65
C ILE A 172 17.43 3.75 2.41
N MET A 173 18.70 4.10 2.18
CA MET A 173 19.32 5.27 2.81
C MET A 173 18.66 6.58 2.38
N ASN A 174 18.36 6.74 1.08
CA ASN A 174 17.69 7.92 0.55
C ASN A 174 16.30 8.08 1.16
N VAL A 175 15.50 7.02 1.11
CA VAL A 175 14.16 6.97 1.68
C VAL A 175 14.16 7.26 3.18
N SER A 176 15.06 6.62 3.94
CA SER A 176 15.15 6.80 5.39
C SER A 176 15.68 8.18 5.80
N SER A 177 16.38 8.89 4.91
CA SER A 177 16.90 10.23 5.18
C SER A 177 15.84 11.32 5.10
N LYS A 178 14.74 11.07 4.39
CA LYS A 178 13.61 11.99 4.26
C LYS A 178 12.67 11.79 5.45
N LYS A 179 12.83 12.61 6.50
CA LYS A 179 12.13 12.46 7.78
C LYS A 179 10.61 12.67 7.73
N GLU A 180 10.07 13.26 6.67
CA GLU A 180 8.65 13.64 6.56
C GLU A 180 8.06 13.27 5.19
N LEU A 181 8.35 12.07 4.69
CA LEU A 181 7.64 11.57 3.52
C LEU A 181 6.20 11.22 3.88
N GLN A 182 5.25 11.71 3.07
CA GLN A 182 3.89 11.20 3.14
C GLN A 182 3.84 9.74 2.67
N ALA A 183 2.81 9.01 3.11
CA ALA A 183 2.67 7.60 2.78
C ALA A 183 2.58 7.37 1.25
N ASP A 184 1.92 8.28 0.53
CA ASP A 184 1.75 8.22 -0.92
C ASP A 184 3.09 8.48 -1.64
N GLU A 185 3.85 9.51 -1.25
CA GLU A 185 5.18 9.79 -1.82
C GLU A 185 6.17 8.64 -1.56
N MET A 186 6.10 8.04 -0.36
CA MET A 186 6.89 6.85 -0.02
C MET A 186 6.50 5.66 -0.90
N SER A 187 5.19 5.46 -1.11
CA SER A 187 4.66 4.43 -2.00
C SER A 187 5.18 4.62 -3.41
N GLU A 188 5.06 5.81 -3.99
CA GLU A 188 5.58 6.16 -5.31
C GLU A 188 7.08 5.88 -5.42
N CYS A 189 7.89 6.31 -4.43
CA CYS A 189 9.32 6.02 -4.41
C CYS A 189 9.64 4.52 -4.47
N VAL A 190 8.88 3.69 -3.74
CA VAL A 190 9.05 2.22 -3.72
C VAL A 190 8.62 1.62 -5.05
N GLN A 191 7.50 2.04 -5.60
CA GLN A 191 6.96 1.54 -6.86
C GLN A 191 7.85 1.91 -8.05
N ASP A 192 8.34 3.16 -8.11
CA ASP A 192 9.33 3.60 -9.09
C ASP A 192 10.61 2.78 -8.97
N PHE A 193 11.06 2.49 -7.76
CA PHE A 193 12.24 1.66 -7.55
C PHE A 193 12.02 0.23 -8.09
N TYR A 194 10.85 -0.38 -7.85
CA TYR A 194 10.54 -1.70 -8.38
C TYR A 194 10.53 -1.71 -9.91
N GLN A 195 9.85 -0.74 -10.53
CA GLN A 195 9.77 -0.64 -11.98
C GLN A 195 11.16 -0.48 -12.61
N ASN A 196 11.96 0.46 -12.09
CA ASN A 196 13.33 0.69 -12.57
C ASN A 196 14.25 -0.53 -12.37
N MET A 197 14.09 -1.25 -11.25
CA MET A 197 14.86 -2.47 -10.98
C MET A 197 14.45 -3.58 -11.95
N ALA A 198 13.16 -3.83 -12.12
CA ALA A 198 12.62 -4.88 -13.00
C ALA A 198 13.02 -4.67 -14.46
N GLU A 199 12.98 -3.44 -14.97
CA GLU A 199 13.42 -3.11 -16.33
C GLU A 199 14.92 -3.42 -16.55
N ARG A 200 15.76 -3.06 -15.57
CA ARG A 200 17.20 -3.35 -15.62
C ARG A 200 17.49 -4.84 -15.56
N LEU A 201 16.77 -5.57 -14.70
CA LEU A 201 16.93 -7.03 -14.57
C LEU A 201 16.46 -7.75 -15.83
N THR A 202 15.37 -7.30 -16.45
CA THR A 202 14.89 -7.82 -17.74
C THR A 202 15.96 -7.72 -18.82
N GLY A 203 16.63 -6.55 -18.91
CA GLY A 203 17.75 -6.36 -19.82
C GLY A 203 18.95 -7.28 -19.52
N HIS A 204 19.24 -7.52 -18.24
CA HIS A 204 20.37 -8.36 -17.81
C HIS A 204 20.12 -9.86 -18.03
N PHE A 205 18.92 -10.35 -17.74
CA PHE A 205 18.52 -11.75 -17.86
C PHE A 205 17.97 -12.12 -19.23
N LYS A 206 18.23 -11.30 -20.26
CA LYS A 206 17.78 -11.52 -21.65
C LYS A 206 16.27 -11.82 -21.75
N GLY A 207 15.45 -11.23 -20.87
CA GLY A 207 14.00 -11.43 -20.85
C GLY A 207 13.49 -12.69 -20.14
N SER A 208 14.31 -13.41 -19.36
CA SER A 208 13.79 -14.50 -18.52
C SER A 208 12.91 -13.96 -17.37
N SER A 209 11.58 -14.01 -17.53
CA SER A 209 10.61 -13.51 -16.52
C SER A 209 10.79 -14.19 -15.16
N GLU A 210 10.96 -15.51 -15.15
CA GLU A 210 11.10 -16.29 -13.90
C GLU A 210 12.33 -15.86 -13.08
N SER A 211 13.47 -15.63 -13.74
CA SER A 211 14.68 -15.16 -13.05
C SER A 211 14.51 -13.74 -12.50
N VAL A 212 13.80 -12.87 -13.23
CA VAL A 212 13.51 -11.50 -12.79
C VAL A 212 12.59 -11.53 -11.57
N GLU A 213 11.52 -12.32 -11.61
CA GLU A 213 10.57 -12.47 -10.50
C GLU A 213 11.27 -12.98 -9.24
N GLN A 214 12.10 -14.03 -9.34
CA GLN A 214 12.84 -14.56 -8.19
C GLN A 214 13.76 -13.51 -7.55
N VAL A 215 14.44 -12.69 -8.36
CA VAL A 215 15.29 -11.61 -7.84
C VAL A 215 14.45 -10.49 -7.23
N MET A 216 13.34 -10.12 -7.85
CA MET A 216 12.44 -9.09 -7.35
C MET A 216 11.80 -9.48 -6.01
N ASP A 217 11.47 -10.76 -5.81
CA ASP A 217 10.95 -11.27 -4.54
C ASP A 217 11.98 -11.11 -3.41
N GLN A 218 13.27 -11.33 -3.70
CA GLN A 218 14.35 -11.10 -2.75
C GLN A 218 14.59 -9.59 -2.50
N VAL A 219 14.44 -8.75 -3.52
CA VAL A 219 14.52 -7.30 -3.40
C VAL A 219 13.41 -6.76 -2.51
N GLU A 220 12.15 -7.13 -2.77
CA GLU A 220 11.00 -6.76 -1.92
C GLU A 220 11.24 -7.21 -0.47
N LYS A 221 11.64 -8.47 -0.27
CA LYS A 221 11.96 -9.02 1.06
C LYS A 221 12.97 -8.16 1.80
N TYR A 222 14.05 -7.78 1.13
CA TYR A 222 15.13 -7.02 1.73
C TYR A 222 14.73 -5.57 2.05
N ILE A 223 14.11 -4.86 1.09
CA ILE A 223 13.77 -3.45 1.30
C ILE A 223 12.64 -3.30 2.32
N MET A 224 11.57 -4.10 2.21
CA MET A 224 10.39 -3.95 3.06
C MET A 224 10.66 -4.43 4.48
N SER A 225 11.54 -5.41 4.68
CA SER A 225 11.98 -5.77 6.05
C SER A 225 12.65 -4.61 6.79
N ARG A 226 13.35 -3.72 6.07
CA ARG A 226 14.03 -2.55 6.65
C ARG A 226 13.12 -1.33 6.76
N LEU A 227 12.22 -1.14 5.79
CA LEU A 227 11.29 0.00 5.73
C LEU A 227 10.01 -0.24 6.55
N TYR A 228 9.71 -1.47 6.99
CA TYR A 228 8.47 -1.81 7.68
C TYR A 228 8.12 -0.86 8.83
N LYS A 229 9.10 -0.48 9.66
CA LYS A 229 8.87 0.40 10.82
C LYS A 229 8.35 1.79 10.47
N THR A 230 8.73 2.30 9.30
CA THR A 230 8.31 3.62 8.81
C THR A 230 7.12 3.53 7.85
N ALA A 231 6.96 2.40 7.17
CA ALA A 231 5.96 2.20 6.12
C ALA A 231 4.63 1.61 6.63
N PHE A 232 4.64 0.80 7.69
CA PHE A 232 3.43 0.15 8.20
C PHE A 232 2.72 1.02 9.23
N CYS A 233 1.43 1.31 8.99
CA CYS A 233 0.58 2.14 9.85
C CYS A 233 1.28 3.47 10.26
N PRO A 234 1.70 4.30 9.29
CA PRO A 234 2.38 5.57 9.60
C PRO A 234 1.44 6.52 10.34
N GLU A 235 1.98 7.26 11.31
CA GLU A 235 1.20 8.21 12.14
C GLU A 235 0.57 9.36 11.34
N THR A 236 1.04 9.58 10.12
CA THR A 236 0.56 10.60 9.19
C THR A 236 -0.74 10.21 8.46
N THR A 237 -1.15 8.94 8.49
CA THR A 237 -2.37 8.45 7.82
C THR A 237 -3.51 8.21 8.82
N ASP A 238 -4.69 7.87 8.30
CA ASP A 238 -5.85 7.47 9.10
C ASP A 238 -5.95 5.94 9.29
N ASP A 239 -4.89 5.19 8.98
CA ASP A 239 -4.89 3.73 8.98
C ASP A 239 -5.27 3.17 10.36
N GLU A 240 -4.67 3.70 11.45
CA GLU A 240 -5.01 3.28 12.83
C GLU A 240 -6.48 3.56 13.17
N ARG A 241 -7.01 4.71 12.74
CA ARG A 241 -8.42 5.06 13.00
C ARG A 241 -9.35 4.09 12.28
N LYS A 242 -9.03 3.73 11.04
CA LYS A 242 -9.76 2.75 10.23
C LYS A 242 -9.65 1.34 10.83
N ASP A 243 -8.48 0.96 11.34
CA ASP A 243 -8.27 -0.30 12.07
C ASP A 243 -9.18 -0.40 13.30
N LEU A 244 -9.22 0.65 14.13
CA LEU A 244 -10.10 0.67 15.30
C LEU A 244 -11.58 0.65 14.89
N ALA A 245 -11.95 1.33 13.82
CA ALA A 245 -13.32 1.34 13.31
C ALA A 245 -13.76 -0.05 12.82
N ILE A 246 -12.95 -0.71 11.97
CA ILE A 246 -13.29 -2.05 11.46
C ILE A 246 -13.26 -3.10 12.57
N GLN A 247 -12.31 -3.03 13.51
CA GLN A 247 -12.25 -3.95 14.63
C GLN A 247 -13.49 -3.85 15.52
N LYS A 248 -13.95 -2.62 15.82
CA LYS A 248 -15.21 -2.39 16.56
C LYS A 248 -16.41 -2.88 15.77
N ARG A 249 -16.42 -2.67 14.45
CA ARG A 249 -17.50 -3.12 13.56
C ARG A 249 -17.62 -4.64 13.56
N ILE A 250 -16.51 -5.37 13.36
CA ILE A 250 -16.49 -6.84 13.39
C ILE A 250 -16.93 -7.35 14.77
N ARG A 251 -16.41 -6.75 15.85
CA ARG A 251 -16.82 -7.11 17.22
C ARG A 251 -18.32 -6.96 17.47
N ALA A 252 -18.95 -5.92 16.91
CA ALA A 252 -20.40 -5.71 17.03
C ALA A 252 -21.24 -6.72 16.20
N LEU A 253 -20.61 -7.46 15.29
CA LEU A 253 -21.23 -8.49 14.45
C LEU A 253 -20.96 -9.91 14.96
N HIS A 254 -20.55 -10.08 16.22
CA HIS A 254 -20.26 -11.39 16.82
C HIS A 254 -21.45 -12.38 16.79
N TRP A 255 -22.67 -11.88 16.60
CA TRP A 255 -23.92 -12.65 16.57
C TRP A 255 -24.23 -13.24 15.19
N VAL A 256 -23.49 -12.88 14.15
CA VAL A 256 -23.70 -13.38 12.78
C VAL A 256 -23.35 -14.87 12.71
N THR A 257 -24.25 -15.67 12.13
CA THR A 257 -24.07 -17.12 11.98
C THR A 257 -23.82 -17.53 10.53
N ILE A 258 -23.31 -18.75 10.33
CA ILE A 258 -23.07 -19.38 9.01
C ILE A 258 -24.34 -19.35 8.16
N GLN A 259 -25.50 -19.62 8.76
CA GLN A 259 -26.79 -19.70 8.07
C GLN A 259 -27.27 -18.32 7.57
N MET A 260 -26.98 -17.24 8.30
CA MET A 260 -27.36 -15.88 7.87
C MET A 260 -26.61 -15.42 6.61
N LEU A 261 -25.38 -15.92 6.45
CA LEU A 261 -24.53 -15.63 5.29
C LEU A 261 -24.66 -16.70 4.19
N CYS A 262 -25.50 -17.73 4.38
CA CYS A 262 -25.64 -18.87 3.48
C CYS A 262 -24.30 -19.55 3.16
N VAL A 263 -23.41 -19.66 4.16
CA VAL A 263 -22.07 -20.19 3.97
C VAL A 263 -22.12 -21.72 3.83
N PRO A 264 -21.55 -22.30 2.76
CA PRO A 264 -21.60 -23.74 2.51
C PRO A 264 -20.48 -24.48 3.27
N ILE A 265 -20.43 -24.30 4.59
CA ILE A 265 -19.46 -24.92 5.49
C ILE A 265 -20.23 -25.57 6.64
N ASP A 266 -19.95 -26.85 6.88
CA ASP A 266 -20.48 -27.62 8.00
C ASP A 266 -19.39 -27.83 9.05
N GLU A 267 -19.41 -27.02 10.11
CA GLU A 267 -18.45 -27.10 11.22
C GLU A 267 -18.65 -28.32 12.12
N ASP A 268 -19.77 -29.05 12.01
CA ASP A 268 -19.98 -30.28 12.78
C ASP A 268 -19.05 -31.42 12.31
N ILE A 269 -18.50 -31.30 11.10
CA ILE A 269 -17.48 -32.21 10.55
C ILE A 269 -16.10 -31.80 11.10
N PRO A 270 -15.40 -32.67 11.87
CA PRO A 270 -14.12 -32.31 12.51
C PRO A 270 -13.05 -31.81 11.52
N GLU A 271 -12.93 -32.44 10.35
CA GLU A 271 -11.98 -32.03 9.31
C GLU A 271 -12.26 -30.61 8.77
N VAL A 272 -13.55 -30.24 8.67
CA VAL A 272 -13.97 -28.91 8.21
C VAL A 272 -13.70 -27.87 9.30
N SER A 273 -14.03 -28.19 10.55
CA SER A 273 -13.70 -27.36 11.72
C SER A 273 -12.20 -27.06 11.79
N ASP A 274 -11.34 -28.07 11.62
CA ASP A 274 -9.87 -27.88 11.62
C ASP A 274 -9.42 -26.91 10.51
N LYS A 275 -10.00 -27.02 9.31
CA LYS A 275 -9.71 -26.09 8.21
C LYS A 275 -10.19 -24.67 8.52
N VAL A 276 -11.35 -24.51 9.14
CA VAL A 276 -11.86 -23.20 9.58
C VAL A 276 -10.90 -22.57 10.61
N VAL A 277 -10.43 -23.33 11.60
CA VAL A 277 -9.46 -22.85 12.61
C VAL A 277 -8.12 -22.47 11.95
N ASN A 278 -7.64 -23.26 10.98
CA ASN A 278 -6.42 -22.94 10.24
C ASN A 278 -6.58 -21.66 9.41
N ALA A 279 -7.72 -21.47 8.74
CA ALA A 279 -8.01 -20.24 8.00
C ALA A 279 -8.03 -19.00 8.90
N ILE A 280 -8.67 -19.10 10.07
CA ILE A 280 -8.67 -18.05 11.10
C ILE A 280 -7.24 -17.75 11.57
N THR A 281 -6.44 -18.78 11.80
CA THR A 281 -5.04 -18.65 12.24
C THR A 281 -4.20 -17.91 11.20
N ASP A 282 -4.30 -18.30 9.93
CA ASP A 282 -3.53 -17.69 8.84
C ASP A 282 -3.87 -16.20 8.65
N VAL A 283 -5.16 -15.83 8.69
CA VAL A 283 -5.55 -14.42 8.51
C VAL A 283 -5.12 -13.55 9.70
N ILE A 284 -5.07 -14.12 10.91
CA ILE A 284 -4.51 -13.44 12.09
C ILE A 284 -2.98 -13.31 11.96
N GLU A 285 -2.31 -14.37 11.50
CA GLU A 285 -0.85 -14.42 11.36
C GLU A 285 -0.33 -13.39 10.33
N MET A 286 -1.15 -12.97 9.38
CA MET A 286 -0.82 -11.91 8.41
C MET A 286 -0.16 -10.69 9.06
N ASP A 287 -0.66 -10.25 10.21
CA ASP A 287 -0.17 -9.05 10.91
C ASP A 287 1.27 -9.21 11.44
N SER A 288 1.68 -10.44 11.73
CA SER A 288 3.05 -10.76 12.20
C SER A 288 4.11 -10.66 11.10
N LYS A 289 3.70 -10.71 9.83
CA LYS A 289 4.62 -10.66 8.68
C LYS A 289 5.00 -9.22 8.38
N LYS A 290 6.26 -8.99 7.96
CA LYS A 290 6.75 -7.64 7.62
C LYS A 290 6.76 -7.38 6.11
N VAL A 291 6.90 -8.42 5.32
CA VAL A 291 7.04 -8.31 3.86
C VAL A 291 5.66 -8.48 3.21
N PRO A 292 5.28 -7.64 2.23
CA PRO A 292 3.99 -7.76 1.54
C PRO A 292 3.73 -9.17 0.96
N GLN A 293 4.72 -9.79 0.31
CA GLN A 293 4.58 -11.16 -0.22
C GLN A 293 4.24 -12.19 0.88
N ASP A 294 4.81 -12.06 2.08
CA ASP A 294 4.53 -12.99 3.18
C ASP A 294 3.12 -12.78 3.73
N LYS A 295 2.63 -11.53 3.72
CA LYS A 295 1.24 -11.20 4.07
C LYS A 295 0.25 -11.79 3.06
N LEU A 296 0.51 -11.61 1.76
CA LEU A 296 -0.25 -12.27 0.70
C LEU A 296 -0.22 -13.79 0.80
N GLY A 297 0.93 -14.35 1.18
CA GLY A 297 1.07 -15.78 1.47
C GLY A 297 0.11 -16.25 2.57
N CYS A 298 -0.08 -15.46 3.63
CA CYS A 298 -1.06 -15.77 4.69
C CYS A 298 -2.50 -15.73 4.16
N ILE A 299 -2.85 -14.70 3.38
CA ILE A 299 -4.17 -14.58 2.74
C ILE A 299 -4.44 -15.79 1.84
N LYS A 300 -3.47 -16.17 1.01
CA LYS A 300 -3.56 -17.34 0.13
C LYS A 300 -3.75 -18.65 0.89
N ARG A 301 -3.02 -18.88 1.99
CA ARG A 301 -3.21 -20.09 2.80
C ARG A 301 -4.59 -20.10 3.46
N CYS A 302 -5.03 -18.97 4.01
CA CYS A 302 -6.39 -18.80 4.53
C CYS A 302 -7.45 -19.18 3.48
N CYS A 303 -7.36 -18.62 2.27
CA CYS A 303 -8.28 -18.95 1.18
C CYS A 303 -8.23 -20.43 0.79
N LYS A 304 -7.04 -21.05 0.73
CA LYS A 304 -6.91 -22.50 0.46
C LYS A 304 -7.58 -23.36 1.53
N HIS A 305 -7.50 -22.97 2.80
CA HIS A 305 -8.24 -23.65 3.87
C HIS A 305 -9.75 -23.48 3.71
N ILE A 306 -10.24 -22.29 3.32
CA ILE A 306 -11.66 -22.05 3.00
C ILE A 306 -12.12 -22.96 1.85
N PHE A 307 -11.39 -23.01 0.73
CA PHE A 307 -11.72 -23.90 -0.38
C PHE A 307 -11.73 -25.37 0.04
N GLY A 308 -10.77 -25.77 0.88
CA GLY A 308 -10.72 -27.11 1.46
C GLY A 308 -11.93 -27.43 2.36
N ALA A 309 -12.42 -26.44 3.11
CA ALA A 309 -13.57 -26.59 4.02
C ALA A 309 -14.87 -26.74 3.23
N ILE A 310 -15.08 -25.89 2.22
CA ILE A 310 -16.26 -25.96 1.33
C ILE A 310 -16.25 -27.28 0.57
N ARG A 311 -15.10 -27.68 0.02
CA ARG A 311 -14.99 -28.95 -0.72
C ARG A 311 -15.32 -30.17 0.14
N SER A 312 -14.88 -30.20 1.39
CA SER A 312 -15.21 -31.30 2.31
C SER A 312 -16.68 -31.30 2.75
N THR A 313 -17.35 -30.14 2.73
CA THR A 313 -18.77 -30.03 3.07
C THR A 313 -19.67 -30.42 1.89
N LYS A 314 -19.41 -29.85 0.71
CA LYS A 314 -20.26 -30.03 -0.49
C LYS A 314 -19.86 -31.22 -1.37
N ASN A 315 -18.65 -31.77 -1.19
CA ASN A 315 -18.02 -32.74 -2.11
C ASN A 315 -17.86 -32.23 -3.57
N GLU A 316 -17.98 -30.92 -3.77
CA GLU A 316 -17.86 -30.25 -5.06
C GLU A 316 -16.85 -29.09 -4.98
N PRO A 317 -16.23 -28.68 -6.10
CA PRO A 317 -15.42 -27.47 -6.13
C PRO A 317 -16.25 -26.24 -5.76
N ALA A 318 -15.70 -25.37 -4.90
CA ALA A 318 -16.41 -24.16 -4.50
C ALA A 318 -16.52 -23.17 -5.68
N SER A 319 -17.70 -22.57 -5.82
CA SER A 319 -17.91 -21.43 -6.72
C SER A 319 -17.48 -20.11 -6.05
N ALA A 320 -17.46 -19.01 -6.81
CA ALA A 320 -17.22 -17.69 -6.25
C ALA A 320 -18.32 -17.26 -5.26
N ASP A 321 -19.57 -17.66 -5.53
CA ASP A 321 -20.73 -17.39 -4.67
C ASP A 321 -20.67 -18.17 -3.35
N ASP A 322 -19.97 -19.31 -3.34
CA ASP A 322 -19.67 -20.08 -2.13
C ASP A 322 -18.52 -19.47 -1.33
N PHE A 323 -17.52 -18.94 -2.03
CA PHE A 323 -16.26 -18.51 -1.44
C PHE A 323 -16.37 -17.20 -0.67
N LEU A 324 -16.96 -16.15 -1.27
CA LEU A 324 -16.97 -14.82 -0.64
C LEU A 324 -17.73 -14.80 0.71
N PRO A 325 -18.92 -15.40 0.85
CA PRO A 325 -19.59 -15.49 2.15
C PRO A 325 -18.75 -16.24 3.19
N ALA A 326 -18.05 -17.29 2.78
CA ALA A 326 -17.16 -18.04 3.65
C ALA A 326 -15.97 -17.19 4.13
N LEU A 327 -15.36 -16.41 3.23
CA LEU A 327 -14.29 -15.47 3.59
C LEU A 327 -14.78 -14.39 4.56
N ILE A 328 -15.95 -13.80 4.31
CA ILE A 328 -16.58 -12.84 5.22
C ILE A 328 -16.77 -13.46 6.60
N TYR A 329 -17.27 -14.70 6.65
CA TYR A 329 -17.47 -15.43 7.90
C TYR A 329 -16.15 -15.65 8.66
N ILE A 330 -15.09 -16.09 7.98
CA ILE A 330 -13.76 -16.24 8.58
C ILE A 330 -13.23 -14.92 9.14
N VAL A 331 -13.34 -13.82 8.39
CA VAL A 331 -12.91 -12.48 8.86
C VAL A 331 -13.73 -12.02 10.07
N LEU A 332 -15.04 -12.29 10.09
CA LEU A 332 -15.89 -11.97 11.23
C LEU A 332 -15.50 -12.75 12.49
N LYS A 333 -15.18 -14.05 12.34
CA LYS A 333 -14.73 -14.90 13.45
C LYS A 333 -13.33 -14.55 13.94
N ALA A 334 -12.42 -14.28 13.01
CA ALA A 334 -11.03 -14.00 13.32
C ALA A 334 -10.82 -12.61 13.92
N ASN A 335 -11.58 -11.61 13.44
CA ASN A 335 -11.36 -10.18 13.71
C ASN A 335 -9.86 -9.80 13.61
N PRO A 336 -9.26 -9.91 12.40
CA PRO A 336 -7.81 -9.82 12.24
C PRO A 336 -7.25 -8.49 12.77
N PRO A 337 -6.11 -8.51 13.49
CA PRO A 337 -5.50 -7.30 14.01
C PRO A 337 -5.03 -6.40 12.87
N ARG A 338 -5.27 -5.09 13.02
CA ARG A 338 -4.80 -4.05 12.09
C ARG A 338 -5.13 -4.33 10.62
N LEU A 339 -6.35 -4.84 10.36
CA LEU A 339 -6.77 -5.30 9.03
C LEU A 339 -6.64 -4.22 7.94
N GLN A 340 -7.04 -2.97 8.23
CA GLN A 340 -6.96 -1.87 7.28
C GLN A 340 -5.50 -1.48 7.00
N SER A 341 -4.66 -1.39 8.04
CA SER A 341 -3.23 -1.16 7.85
C SER A 341 -2.57 -2.25 7.02
N ASN A 342 -2.95 -3.52 7.21
CA ASN A 342 -2.43 -4.64 6.42
C ASN A 342 -2.82 -4.54 4.95
N ILE A 343 -4.10 -4.26 4.65
CA ILE A 343 -4.58 -4.08 3.28
C ILE A 343 -3.86 -2.91 2.61
N GLN A 344 -3.82 -1.74 3.26
CA GLN A 344 -3.16 -0.55 2.72
C GLN A 344 -1.66 -0.75 2.52
N TYR A 345 -0.99 -1.45 3.44
CA TYR A 345 0.44 -1.76 3.32
C TYR A 345 0.72 -2.66 2.11
N ILE A 346 -0.12 -3.67 1.86
CA ILE A 346 0.01 -4.52 0.66
C ILE A 346 -0.25 -3.68 -0.59
N THR A 347 -1.31 -2.88 -0.62
CA THR A 347 -1.66 -2.00 -1.77
C THR A 347 -0.54 -1.02 -2.11
N ARG A 348 0.11 -0.41 -1.11
CA ARG A 348 1.16 0.59 -1.30
C ARG A 348 2.51 -0.03 -1.69
N TYR A 349 2.88 -1.18 -1.12
CA TYR A 349 4.28 -1.64 -1.17
C TYR A 349 4.53 -3.02 -1.76
N CYS A 350 3.49 -3.77 -2.12
CA CYS A 350 3.68 -5.01 -2.86
C CYS A 350 4.09 -4.72 -4.30
N ASN A 351 4.92 -5.59 -4.87
CA ASN A 351 5.23 -5.57 -6.30
C ASN A 351 3.93 -5.68 -7.14
N PRO A 352 3.61 -4.70 -8.02
CA PRO A 352 2.37 -4.67 -8.77
C PRO A 352 2.11 -5.91 -9.62
N SER A 353 3.16 -6.57 -10.14
CA SER A 353 3.01 -7.78 -10.95
C SER A 353 2.22 -8.88 -10.21
N ARG A 354 2.40 -8.96 -8.89
CA ARG A 354 1.73 -9.92 -8.00
C ARG A 354 0.29 -9.56 -7.67
N LEU A 355 -0.05 -8.26 -7.67
CA LEU A 355 -1.41 -7.78 -7.42
C LEU A 355 -2.27 -7.71 -8.68
N MET A 356 -1.67 -7.72 -9.86
CA MET A 356 -2.39 -7.64 -11.14
C MET A 356 -2.73 -9.02 -11.73
N THR A 357 -2.01 -10.06 -11.33
CA THR A 357 -2.16 -11.40 -11.93
C THR A 357 -2.06 -12.52 -10.89
N GLY A 358 -2.68 -13.66 -11.21
CA GLY A 358 -2.56 -14.88 -10.41
C GLY A 358 -3.60 -15.03 -9.29
N GLU A 359 -3.49 -16.14 -8.56
CA GLU A 359 -4.44 -16.47 -7.48
C GLU A 359 -4.33 -15.51 -6.28
N GLU A 360 -3.14 -14.96 -6.02
CA GLU A 360 -2.89 -14.04 -4.89
C GLU A 360 -3.63 -12.71 -5.09
N ALA A 361 -3.63 -12.18 -6.31
CA ALA A 361 -4.43 -11.01 -6.69
C ALA A 361 -5.93 -11.25 -6.50
N TYR A 362 -6.43 -12.41 -6.92
CA TYR A 362 -7.84 -12.78 -6.73
C TYR A 362 -8.21 -12.85 -5.25
N TYR A 363 -7.42 -13.52 -4.42
CA TYR A 363 -7.70 -13.63 -2.98
C TYR A 363 -7.62 -12.28 -2.28
N PHE A 364 -6.63 -11.45 -2.62
CA PHE A 364 -6.50 -10.11 -2.06
C PHE A 364 -7.66 -9.20 -2.45
N THR A 365 -8.18 -9.31 -3.67
CA THR A 365 -9.32 -8.51 -4.13
C THR A 365 -10.64 -8.89 -3.42
N ASN A 366 -10.77 -10.16 -3.01
CA ASN A 366 -11.95 -10.64 -2.28
C ASN A 366 -11.91 -10.31 -0.78
N LEU A 367 -10.72 -10.13 -0.21
CA LEU A 367 -10.52 -9.73 1.18
C LEU A 367 -10.77 -8.23 1.36
#